data_AF-A0AAD7M8H6-F1
#
_entry.id   AF-A0AAD7M8H6-F1
#
_cell.length_a   1.000
_cell.length_b   1.000
_cell.length_c   1.000
_cell.angle_alpha   90.00
_cell.angle_beta   90.00
_cell.angle_gamma   90.00
#
_symmetry.space_group_name_H-M   'P 1'
#
loop_
_entity.id
_entity.type
_entity.pdbx_description
1 polymer ?
#
loop_
_entity_poly.entity_id
_entity_poly.type
_entity_poly.pdbx_seq_one_letter_code
_entity_poly.pdbx_strand_id
1 'polypeptide(L)'
;MFVESGPSFINPSRVSPVCLSAEVSTGATATKRLKVDNKVAICVTPIFSSESILIEPKKIGTNVDRTRKWLSGIMHNQEWERFESTMCLVFGELVLYAQLSSKHALAFQTMMSAASSSSSVSVGECNTQFANAPSDMFSPVKATKAPAKNNDSLMHLSVPVYDARKIVVNFEADLDRLDKVLPLFKGEVPFGSFVVVGYTVSSYKAALSSGGEKMPNLGCNILWAIVCGTPILRTKLRT
;
A
#
# COMPACT_ATOMS: atom_id res chain seq x y z
N MET A 1 -6.28 -18.51 9.11
CA MET A 1 -5.88 -17.16 8.64
C MET A 1 -4.43 -17.28 8.19
N PHE A 2 -4.13 -16.67 7.05
CA PHE A 2 -2.84 -16.71 6.36
C PHE A 2 -1.66 -16.18 7.21
N VAL A 3 -0.47 -16.80 7.11
CA VAL A 3 0.77 -16.37 7.79
C VAL A 3 1.79 -15.86 6.77
N GLU A 4 2.20 -16.73 5.84
CA GLU A 4 3.15 -16.44 4.75
C GLU A 4 2.79 -17.25 3.50
N SER A 5 2.96 -16.65 2.30
CA SER A 5 2.65 -17.23 0.97
C SER A 5 3.71 -16.76 0.01
N GLY A 6 4.25 -17.71 -0.73
CA GLY A 6 5.36 -17.47 -1.62
C GLY A 6 6.55 -16.82 -0.89
N PRO A 7 7.44 -16.17 -1.64
CA PRO A 7 8.69 -15.65 -1.08
C PRO A 7 8.57 -14.25 -0.45
N SER A 8 7.40 -13.61 -0.46
CA SER A 8 7.30 -12.18 -0.12
C SER A 8 5.97 -11.73 0.49
N PHE A 9 4.90 -12.54 0.45
CA PHE A 9 3.64 -12.16 1.07
C PHE A 9 3.58 -12.61 2.52
N ILE A 10 3.26 -11.69 3.42
CA ILE A 10 3.21 -11.94 4.86
C ILE A 10 1.94 -11.35 5.45
N ASN A 11 1.39 -11.97 6.50
CA ASN A 11 0.47 -11.28 7.39
C ASN A 11 1.27 -10.70 8.57
N PRO A 12 1.43 -9.37 8.67
CA PRO A 12 2.24 -8.74 9.71
C PRO A 12 1.74 -8.98 11.14
N SER A 13 0.47 -9.35 11.31
CA SER A 13 -0.12 -9.67 12.62
C SER A 13 0.11 -11.12 13.04
N ARG A 14 0.67 -11.97 12.17
CA ARG A 14 0.83 -13.41 12.38
C ARG A 14 2.26 -13.91 12.20
N VAL A 15 3.03 -13.24 11.35
CA VAL A 15 4.45 -13.54 11.13
C VAL A 15 5.28 -13.35 12.39
N SER A 16 6.31 -14.17 12.57
CA SER A 16 7.30 -13.95 13.63
C SER A 16 8.13 -12.71 13.29
N PRO A 17 8.25 -11.72 14.18
CA PRO A 17 9.08 -10.54 13.92
C PRO A 17 10.55 -10.86 13.64
N VAL A 18 11.04 -12.03 14.09
CA VAL A 18 12.41 -12.51 13.87
C VAL A 18 12.68 -12.84 12.40
N CYS A 19 11.64 -13.18 11.63
CA CYS A 19 11.75 -13.45 10.20
C CYS A 19 11.77 -12.16 9.36
N LEU A 20 11.60 -11.00 10.00
CA LEU A 20 11.50 -9.70 9.33
C LEU A 20 12.74 -8.85 9.61
N SER A 21 13.06 -8.00 8.64
CA SER A 21 14.16 -7.03 8.77
C SER A 21 13.73 -5.66 8.26
N ALA A 22 14.33 -4.62 8.84
CA ALA A 22 14.18 -3.25 8.38
C ALA A 22 15.47 -2.80 7.70
N GLU A 23 15.46 -2.69 6.37
CA GLU A 23 16.62 -2.22 5.62
C GLU A 23 16.55 -0.70 5.42
N VAL A 24 17.65 -0.02 5.76
CA VAL A 24 17.79 1.42 5.55
C VAL A 24 18.13 1.68 4.09
N SER A 25 17.25 2.34 3.36
CA SER A 25 17.55 2.86 2.03
C SER A 25 18.61 3.95 2.14
N THR A 26 19.74 3.79 1.44
CA THR A 26 20.81 4.79 1.37
C THR A 26 20.38 5.93 0.43
N GLY A 27 20.07 7.11 0.99
CA GLY A 27 19.63 8.28 0.24
C GLY A 27 19.48 9.51 1.14
N ALA A 28 19.12 10.67 0.56
CA ALA A 28 19.01 11.95 1.26
C ALA A 28 18.02 11.94 2.45
N THR A 29 17.05 11.02 2.42
CA THR A 29 16.10 10.79 3.52
C THR A 29 16.17 9.32 3.94
N ALA A 30 16.75 9.06 5.11
CA ALA A 30 16.84 7.71 5.66
C ALA A 30 15.43 7.12 5.84
N THR A 31 15.08 6.17 4.96
CA THR A 31 13.80 5.46 4.98
C THR A 31 14.10 3.99 5.22
N LYS A 32 13.50 3.40 6.25
CA LYS A 32 13.56 1.97 6.52
C LYS A 32 12.43 1.28 5.77
N ARG A 33 12.70 0.20 5.03
CA ARG A 33 11.68 -0.62 4.36
C ARG A 33 11.60 -1.99 5.00
N LEU A 34 10.38 -2.51 5.12
CA LEU A 34 10.16 -3.85 5.64
C LEU A 34 10.57 -4.91 4.61
N LYS A 35 11.33 -5.91 5.05
CA LYS A 35 11.79 -7.02 4.23
C LYS A 35 11.56 -8.37 4.92
N VAL A 36 11.38 -9.39 4.10
CA VAL A 36 11.38 -10.82 4.45
C VAL A 36 12.39 -11.50 3.51
N ASP A 37 13.34 -12.27 4.05
CA ASP A 37 14.39 -12.94 3.27
C ASP A 37 15.08 -12.06 2.21
N ASN A 38 15.49 -10.84 2.62
CA ASN A 38 16.10 -9.80 1.77
C ASN A 38 15.25 -9.26 0.61
N LYS A 39 13.98 -9.69 0.48
CA LYS A 39 13.00 -9.16 -0.47
C LYS A 39 12.06 -8.18 0.23
N VAL A 40 11.48 -7.25 -0.53
CA VAL A 40 10.48 -6.31 0.01
C VAL A 40 9.25 -7.11 0.43
N ALA A 41 8.84 -6.96 1.69
CA ALA A 41 7.68 -7.64 2.21
C ALA A 41 6.39 -6.99 1.69
N ILE A 42 5.49 -7.82 1.17
CA ILE A 42 4.12 -7.43 0.83
C ILE A 42 3.23 -7.90 1.98
N CYS A 43 2.82 -6.96 2.81
CA CYS A 43 1.87 -7.18 3.88
C CYS A 43 0.47 -7.40 3.31
N VAL A 44 -0.22 -8.41 3.83
CA VAL A 44 -1.59 -8.75 3.46
C VAL A 44 -2.43 -8.75 4.74
N THR A 45 -3.36 -7.80 4.84
CA THR A 45 -4.15 -7.59 6.06
C THR A 45 -5.64 -7.49 5.74
N PRO A 46 -6.51 -8.23 6.46
CA PRO A 46 -7.96 -8.04 6.38
C PRO A 46 -8.39 -6.80 7.16
N ILE A 47 -9.28 -6.00 6.57
CA ILE A 47 -9.82 -4.78 7.14
C ILE A 47 -11.33 -4.68 6.97
N PHE A 48 -11.97 -3.97 7.90
CA PHE A 48 -13.27 -3.37 7.71
C PHE A 48 -13.09 -2.01 7.04
N SER A 49 -13.57 -1.86 5.81
CA SER A 49 -13.40 -0.63 5.02
C SER A 49 -14.17 0.54 5.65
N SER A 50 -13.50 1.67 5.85
CA SER A 50 -14.07 2.90 6.41
C SER A 50 -14.17 4.03 5.36
N GLU A 51 -13.12 4.25 4.58
CA GLU A 51 -13.13 5.26 3.53
C GLU A 51 -12.34 4.72 2.34
N SER A 52 -12.83 4.94 1.12
CA SER A 52 -12.15 4.51 -0.08
C SER A 52 -12.18 5.63 -1.11
N ILE A 53 -10.99 6.00 -1.59
CA ILE A 53 -10.74 6.97 -2.67
C ILE A 53 -9.62 6.40 -3.53
N LEU A 54 -9.94 5.38 -4.34
CA LEU A 54 -9.01 4.64 -5.18
C LEU A 54 -9.25 4.89 -6.67
N ILE A 55 -10.46 5.29 -7.08
CA ILE A 55 -10.73 5.60 -8.49
C ILE A 55 -10.22 6.99 -8.83
N GLU A 56 -10.81 8.02 -8.24
CA GLU A 56 -10.49 9.42 -8.51
C GLU A 56 -9.59 9.99 -7.41
N PRO A 57 -8.33 10.37 -7.71
CA PRO A 57 -7.45 10.97 -6.72
C PRO A 57 -8.07 12.24 -6.11
N LYS A 58 -8.05 12.34 -4.78
CA LYS A 58 -8.50 13.54 -4.07
C LYS A 58 -7.31 14.43 -3.71
N LYS A 59 -7.50 15.75 -3.86
CA LYS A 59 -6.51 16.78 -3.52
C LYS A 59 -6.40 16.91 -1.99
N ILE A 60 -5.17 17.06 -1.48
CA ILE A 60 -4.91 17.25 -0.05
C ILE A 60 -4.21 18.57 0.21
N GLY A 61 -4.89 19.40 0.98
CA GLY A 61 -4.47 20.75 1.29
C GLY A 61 -4.76 21.75 0.15
N THR A 62 -4.15 22.91 0.25
CA THR A 62 -4.29 24.03 -0.71
C THR A 62 -3.42 23.88 -1.97
N ASN A 63 -2.46 22.95 -1.97
CA ASN A 63 -1.57 22.73 -3.11
C ASN A 63 -2.22 21.80 -4.14
N VAL A 64 -2.44 22.33 -5.35
CA VAL A 64 -3.13 21.67 -6.47
C VAL A 64 -2.44 20.37 -6.91
N ASP A 65 -1.14 20.25 -6.67
CA ASP A 65 -0.29 19.14 -7.15
C ASP A 65 -0.17 17.96 -6.18
N ARG A 66 -0.80 18.01 -5.00
CA ARG A 66 -0.76 16.91 -4.02
C ARG A 66 -2.06 16.14 -4.01
N THR A 67 -2.25 15.31 -5.02
CA THR A 67 -3.32 14.30 -5.05
C THR A 67 -2.81 12.97 -4.50
N ARG A 68 -3.67 12.26 -3.77
CA ARG A 68 -3.37 10.87 -3.38
C ARG A 68 -4.63 10.02 -3.49
N LYS A 69 -4.41 8.73 -3.70
CA LYS A 69 -5.44 7.71 -3.56
C LYS A 69 -5.23 7.00 -2.22
N TRP A 70 -6.32 6.61 -1.56
CA TRP A 70 -6.23 5.85 -0.33
C TRP A 70 -7.43 4.96 -0.09
N LEU A 71 -7.18 3.94 0.72
CA LEU A 71 -8.18 3.11 1.36
C LEU A 71 -7.87 3.13 2.86
N SER A 72 -8.87 3.43 3.68
CA SER A 72 -8.75 3.41 5.13
C SER A 72 -9.61 2.30 5.69
N GLY A 73 -9.08 1.55 6.64
CA GLY A 73 -9.85 0.49 7.28
C GLY A 73 -9.41 0.16 8.69
N ILE A 74 -10.34 -0.47 9.41
CA ILE A 74 -10.15 -0.90 10.79
C ILE A 74 -9.74 -2.37 10.76
N MET A 75 -8.58 -2.67 11.34
CA MET A 75 -8.14 -4.04 11.57
C MET A 75 -8.93 -4.64 12.74
N HIS A 76 -9.07 -5.96 12.77
CA HIS A 76 -9.61 -6.62 13.95
C HIS A 76 -8.69 -6.34 15.16
N ASN A 77 -9.23 -6.15 16.37
CA ASN A 77 -8.45 -5.73 17.55
C ASN A 77 -7.22 -6.61 17.81
N GLN A 78 -7.39 -7.93 17.75
CA GLN A 78 -6.27 -8.88 17.93
C GLN A 78 -5.21 -8.78 16.82
N GLU A 79 -5.60 -8.41 15.60
CA GLU A 79 -4.65 -8.20 14.51
C GLU A 79 -3.92 -6.86 14.70
N TRP A 80 -4.63 -5.83 15.18
CA TRP A 80 -4.08 -4.49 15.41
C TRP A 80 -2.93 -4.49 16.43
N GLU A 81 -3.16 -5.06 17.63
CA GLU A 81 -2.16 -5.10 18.71
C GLU A 81 -0.89 -5.86 18.30
N ARG A 82 -1.06 -6.93 17.52
CA ARG A 82 0.07 -7.70 16.97
C ARG A 82 0.80 -6.95 15.87
N PHE A 83 0.06 -6.25 15.02
CA PHE A 83 0.62 -5.42 13.96
C PHE A 83 1.50 -4.31 14.53
N GLU A 84 0.98 -3.50 15.46
CA GLU A 84 1.74 -2.39 16.04
C GLU A 84 3.01 -2.88 16.75
N SER A 85 2.91 -3.96 17.53
CA SER A 85 4.04 -4.56 18.24
C SER A 85 5.11 -5.06 17.26
N THR A 86 4.70 -5.73 16.19
CA THR A 86 5.60 -6.25 15.16
C THR A 86 6.30 -5.10 14.42
N MET A 87 5.57 -4.05 14.04
CA MET A 87 6.17 -2.91 13.36
C MET A 87 7.19 -2.19 14.25
N CYS A 88 6.85 -1.91 15.52
CA CYS A 88 7.78 -1.29 16.46
C CYS A 88 9.06 -2.12 16.65
N LEU A 89 8.92 -3.44 16.83
CA LEU A 89 10.06 -4.33 17.03
C LEU A 89 10.95 -4.40 15.79
N VAL A 90 10.37 -4.58 14.60
CA VAL A 90 11.14 -4.73 13.36
C VAL A 90 11.85 -3.44 12.96
N PHE A 91 11.20 -2.28 13.16
CA PHE A 91 11.85 -0.99 12.89
C PHE A 91 12.82 -0.55 13.99
N GLY A 92 12.79 -1.22 15.15
CA GLY A 92 13.62 -0.90 16.32
C GLY A 92 13.25 0.44 16.95
N GLU A 93 11.97 0.78 16.95
CA GLU A 93 11.44 2.05 17.47
C GLU A 93 10.42 1.75 18.58
N LEU A 94 10.48 2.48 19.70
CA LEU A 94 9.50 2.32 20.78
C LEU A 94 8.12 2.87 20.41
N VAL A 95 8.09 3.89 19.55
CA VAL A 95 6.88 4.58 19.12
C VAL A 95 6.98 4.86 17.62
N LEU A 96 5.91 4.52 16.88
CA LEU A 96 5.75 4.83 15.46
C LEU A 96 4.46 5.61 15.25
N TYR A 97 4.52 6.67 14.45
CA TYR A 97 3.35 7.47 14.10
C TYR A 97 2.72 6.97 12.81
N ALA A 98 1.51 6.42 12.88
CA ALA A 98 0.75 6.00 11.71
C ALA A 98 -0.32 7.03 11.33
N GLN A 99 -0.68 7.06 10.05
CA GLN A 99 -1.81 7.87 9.59
C GLN A 99 -3.12 7.13 9.87
N LEU A 100 -3.77 7.52 10.96
CA LEU A 100 -5.09 7.04 11.33
C LEU A 100 -6.14 8.08 10.92
N SER A 101 -7.17 7.66 10.19
CA SER A 101 -8.36 8.49 9.96
C SER A 101 -9.30 8.44 11.17
N SER A 102 -10.38 9.22 11.14
CA SER A 102 -11.40 9.16 12.19
C SER A 102 -11.87 7.71 12.43
N LYS A 103 -11.99 7.32 13.71
CA LYS A 103 -12.38 5.97 14.17
C LYS A 103 -11.31 4.87 14.05
N HIS A 104 -10.04 5.18 14.31
CA HIS A 104 -8.94 4.18 14.38
C HIS A 104 -8.73 3.38 13.08
N ALA A 105 -9.08 3.95 11.93
CA ALA A 105 -8.87 3.31 10.65
C ALA A 105 -7.48 3.66 10.11
N LEU A 106 -6.65 2.65 9.86
CA LEU A 106 -5.34 2.78 9.26
C LEU A 106 -5.48 3.13 7.78
N ALA A 107 -4.75 4.14 7.31
CA ALA A 107 -4.78 4.56 5.92
C ALA A 107 -3.68 3.88 5.10
N PHE A 108 -4.08 3.23 4.02
CA PHE A 108 -3.24 2.64 2.98
C PHE A 108 -3.26 3.56 1.77
N GLN A 109 -2.13 4.13 1.38
CA GLN A 109 -2.09 5.26 0.43
C GLN A 109 -1.09 5.02 -0.69
N THR A 110 -1.27 5.70 -1.82
CA THR A 110 -0.23 5.79 -2.85
C THR A 110 0.84 6.80 -2.43
N MET A 111 2.10 6.60 -2.86
CA MET A 111 3.18 7.56 -2.63
C MET A 111 2.86 8.94 -3.25
N MET A 112 3.17 10.03 -2.54
CA MET A 112 3.04 11.39 -3.09
C MET A 112 4.22 11.73 -4.01
N SER A 113 4.01 12.52 -5.07
CA SER A 113 5.10 13.09 -5.86
C SER A 113 5.63 14.34 -5.17
N ALA A 114 6.95 14.48 -5.20
CA ALA A 114 7.57 15.78 -5.03
C ALA A 114 7.30 16.59 -6.30
N ALA A 115 6.67 17.75 -6.17
CA ALA A 115 6.53 18.69 -7.27
C ALA A 115 7.90 18.92 -7.92
N SER A 116 8.00 18.66 -9.22
CA SER A 116 9.22 18.82 -9.99
C SER A 116 9.66 20.29 -9.99
N SER A 117 10.62 20.64 -9.13
CA SER A 117 11.34 21.91 -9.27
C SER A 117 12.27 21.80 -10.46
N SER A 118 11.89 22.43 -11.58
CA SER A 118 12.70 22.59 -12.78
C SER A 118 14.06 23.20 -12.44
N SER A 119 15.08 22.37 -12.30
CA SER A 119 16.48 22.78 -12.30
C SER A 119 17.29 21.68 -12.98
N SER A 120 17.80 22.02 -14.16
CA SER A 120 18.69 21.20 -14.97
C SER A 120 19.99 20.94 -14.22
N VAL A 121 20.18 19.72 -13.72
CA VAL A 121 21.48 19.25 -13.20
C VAL A 121 21.71 17.81 -13.66
N SER A 122 22.95 17.57 -14.06
CA SER A 122 23.53 16.46 -14.80
C SER A 122 23.23 15.05 -14.28
N VAL A 123 23.09 14.16 -15.27
CA VAL A 123 22.96 12.70 -15.20
C VAL A 123 23.93 12.08 -14.19
N GLY A 124 23.37 11.57 -13.10
CA GLY A 124 23.98 10.55 -12.24
C GLY A 124 23.02 9.37 -12.19
N GLU A 125 23.49 8.20 -12.61
CA GLU A 125 22.72 6.96 -12.71
C GLU A 125 22.00 6.63 -11.39
N CYS A 126 20.68 6.81 -11.38
CA CYS A 126 19.81 6.27 -10.35
C CYS A 126 19.62 4.79 -10.66
N ASN A 127 20.30 3.93 -9.91
CA ASN A 127 20.17 2.49 -10.02
C ASN A 127 18.78 2.08 -9.49
N THR A 128 17.79 2.02 -10.37
CA THR A 128 16.43 1.58 -10.07
C THR A 128 16.44 0.05 -9.87
N GLN A 129 16.70 -0.40 -8.64
CA GLN A 129 16.53 -1.81 -8.25
C GLN A 129 15.06 -2.31 -8.30
N PHE A 130 14.14 -1.51 -8.84
CA PHE A 130 12.79 -1.91 -9.21
C PHE A 130 12.67 -2.38 -10.67
N ALA A 131 13.75 -2.35 -11.46
CA ALA A 131 13.77 -2.82 -12.85
C ALA A 131 14.02 -4.33 -13.02
N ASN A 132 14.34 -5.06 -11.93
CA ASN A 132 14.62 -6.50 -11.97
C ASN A 132 13.50 -7.39 -11.37
N ALA A 133 12.28 -6.86 -11.25
CA ALA A 133 11.12 -7.74 -11.22
C ALA A 133 10.93 -8.30 -12.65
N PRO A 134 10.68 -9.60 -12.85
CA PRO A 134 10.52 -10.17 -14.18
C PRO A 134 9.46 -9.37 -14.96
N SER A 135 9.93 -8.69 -15.99
CA SER A 135 9.16 -7.92 -16.94
C SER A 135 8.34 -8.86 -17.82
N ASP A 136 7.16 -9.29 -17.35
CA ASP A 136 6.16 -9.99 -18.17
C ASP A 136 4.75 -9.88 -17.56
N MET A 137 4.39 -8.71 -17.04
CA MET A 137 3.03 -8.42 -16.56
C MET A 137 2.41 -7.18 -17.20
N PHE A 138 2.72 -6.83 -18.46
CA PHE A 138 1.88 -5.89 -19.21
C PHE A 138 1.84 -6.16 -20.72
N SER A 139 0.63 -6.50 -21.19
CA SER A 139 0.09 -6.31 -22.55
C SER A 139 0.33 -7.40 -23.62
N PRO A 140 -0.63 -7.59 -24.55
CA PRO A 140 -0.55 -6.76 -25.75
C PRO A 140 -1.90 -6.25 -26.27
N VAL A 141 -1.99 -4.95 -26.55
CA VAL A 141 -2.74 -4.44 -27.70
C VAL A 141 -1.84 -3.49 -28.50
N LYS A 142 -1.69 -3.82 -29.79
CA LYS A 142 -0.85 -3.13 -30.79
C LYS A 142 -1.28 -1.67 -31.00
N ALA A 143 -0.31 -0.74 -30.99
CA ALA A 143 -0.26 0.41 -31.91
C ALA A 143 1.09 1.17 -31.81
N THR A 144 1.83 1.15 -32.91
CA THR A 144 2.75 2.18 -33.45
C THR A 144 3.55 3.12 -32.51
N LYS A 145 4.87 2.91 -32.55
CA LYS A 145 6.01 3.81 -32.27
C LYS A 145 5.70 5.27 -31.89
N ALA A 146 6.01 5.64 -30.64
CA ALA A 146 6.34 7.00 -30.21
C ALA A 146 7.46 6.96 -29.14
N PRO A 147 8.34 7.98 -29.06
CA PRO A 147 9.59 7.89 -28.32
C PRO A 147 9.39 7.98 -26.81
N ALA A 148 10.17 7.19 -26.08
CA ALA A 148 10.16 7.06 -24.63
C ALA A 148 10.41 8.41 -23.93
N LYS A 149 9.40 8.90 -23.20
CA LYS A 149 9.58 9.84 -22.09
C LYS A 149 9.46 9.06 -20.78
N ASN A 150 10.58 8.55 -20.30
CA ASN A 150 10.68 7.95 -18.97
C ASN A 150 10.64 9.06 -17.93
N ASN A 151 9.46 9.32 -17.38
CA ASN A 151 9.27 10.06 -16.13
C ASN A 151 7.90 9.69 -15.54
N ASP A 152 7.66 8.38 -15.34
CA ASP A 152 6.37 7.93 -14.79
C ASP A 152 6.45 7.92 -13.26
N SER A 153 6.10 9.06 -12.68
CA SER A 153 5.89 9.19 -11.25
C SER A 153 4.83 8.19 -10.79
N LEU A 154 5.05 7.54 -9.64
CA LEU A 154 4.10 6.64 -8.96
C LEU A 154 2.73 7.30 -8.60
N MET A 155 2.47 8.53 -9.06
CA MET A 155 1.22 9.31 -8.92
C MET A 155 0.03 8.71 -9.67
N HIS A 156 0.28 7.96 -10.75
CA HIS A 156 -0.76 7.54 -11.68
C HIS A 156 -1.05 6.05 -11.66
N LEU A 157 -0.41 5.28 -10.78
CA LEU A 157 -0.69 3.86 -10.66
C LEU A 157 -2.13 3.68 -10.14
N SER A 158 -2.99 3.23 -11.05
CA SER A 158 -4.30 2.69 -10.70
C SER A 158 -4.07 1.57 -9.67
N VAL A 159 -4.66 1.71 -8.49
CA VAL A 159 -4.63 0.65 -7.47
C VAL A 159 -5.72 -0.35 -7.86
N PRO A 160 -5.37 -1.56 -8.33
CA PRO A 160 -6.38 -2.52 -8.72
C PRO A 160 -7.17 -2.98 -7.49
N VAL A 161 -8.49 -2.95 -7.64
CA VAL A 161 -9.43 -3.51 -6.67
C VAL A 161 -10.08 -4.71 -7.33
N TYR A 162 -9.95 -5.89 -6.72
CA TYR A 162 -10.47 -7.15 -7.22
C TYR A 162 -11.75 -7.55 -6.50
N ASP A 163 -12.66 -8.26 -7.17
CA ASP A 163 -13.92 -8.74 -6.62
C ASP A 163 -13.86 -10.25 -6.36
N ALA A 164 -13.71 -10.63 -5.10
CA ALA A 164 -13.70 -12.03 -4.65
C ALA A 164 -15.02 -12.46 -3.99
N ARG A 165 -16.09 -11.67 -4.07
CA ARG A 165 -17.37 -11.97 -3.37
C ARG A 165 -18.01 -13.30 -3.79
N LYS A 166 -17.64 -13.82 -4.96
CA LYS A 166 -18.17 -15.08 -5.53
C LYS A 166 -17.09 -16.09 -5.88
N ILE A 167 -15.82 -15.81 -5.54
CA ILE A 167 -14.67 -16.60 -5.95
C ILE A 167 -13.85 -16.93 -4.71
N VAL A 168 -13.56 -18.21 -4.50
CA VAL A 168 -12.66 -18.64 -3.44
C VAL A 168 -11.22 -18.37 -3.88
N VAL A 169 -10.50 -17.56 -3.11
CA VAL A 169 -9.09 -17.20 -3.39
C VAL A 169 -8.18 -18.11 -2.56
N ASN A 170 -7.24 -18.78 -3.22
CA ASN A 170 -6.17 -19.50 -2.55
C ASN A 170 -4.98 -18.55 -2.33
N PHE A 171 -4.78 -18.13 -1.08
CA PHE A 171 -3.72 -17.18 -0.73
C PHE A 171 -2.32 -17.73 -1.00
N GLU A 172 -2.12 -19.06 -1.05
CA GLU A 172 -0.81 -19.67 -1.32
C GLU A 172 -0.44 -19.67 -2.81
N ALA A 173 -1.44 -19.64 -3.69
CA ALA A 173 -1.24 -19.87 -5.13
C ALA A 173 -1.76 -18.75 -6.04
N ASP A 174 -2.57 -17.81 -5.52
CA ASP A 174 -3.25 -16.81 -6.35
C ASP A 174 -2.77 -15.37 -6.13
N LEU A 175 -2.04 -15.08 -5.03
CA LEU A 175 -1.66 -13.71 -4.67
C LEU A 175 -0.71 -13.04 -5.68
N ASP A 176 0.07 -13.81 -6.41
CA ASP A 176 0.99 -13.36 -7.46
C ASP A 176 0.30 -13.13 -8.81
N ARG A 177 -0.96 -13.57 -8.96
CA ARG A 177 -1.69 -13.59 -10.23
C ARG A 177 -3.16 -13.18 -10.09
N LEU A 178 -3.45 -12.27 -9.15
CA LEU A 178 -4.80 -11.79 -8.85
C LEU A 178 -5.53 -11.24 -10.08
N ASP A 179 -4.81 -10.61 -11.01
CA ASP A 179 -5.32 -10.10 -12.28
C ASP A 179 -5.89 -11.18 -13.22
N LYS A 180 -5.40 -12.41 -13.10
CA LYS A 180 -5.85 -13.56 -13.89
C LYS A 180 -6.95 -14.35 -13.21
N VAL A 181 -7.00 -14.32 -11.87
CA VAL A 181 -7.90 -15.13 -11.06
C VAL A 181 -9.17 -14.38 -10.69
N LEU A 182 -9.09 -13.06 -10.49
CA LEU A 182 -10.21 -12.25 -10.03
C LEU A 182 -10.58 -11.15 -11.01
N PRO A 183 -11.89 -10.92 -11.24
CA PRO A 183 -12.33 -9.75 -11.99
C PRO A 183 -12.08 -8.48 -11.18
N LEU A 184 -11.96 -7.35 -11.87
CA LEU A 184 -11.91 -6.04 -11.22
C LEU A 184 -13.27 -5.71 -10.58
N PHE A 185 -13.20 -5.17 -9.36
CA PHE A 185 -14.34 -4.61 -8.67
C PHE A 185 -14.80 -3.33 -9.36
N LYS A 186 -16.11 -3.18 -9.53
CA LYS A 186 -16.70 -2.02 -10.19
C LYS A 186 -17.05 -0.95 -9.17
N GLY A 187 -16.48 0.23 -9.32
CA GLY A 187 -16.76 1.38 -8.46
C GLY A 187 -15.87 1.42 -7.22
N GLU A 188 -16.14 2.39 -6.37
CA GLU A 188 -15.37 2.62 -5.14
C GLU A 188 -15.77 1.59 -4.08
N VAL A 189 -14.82 1.18 -3.23
CA VAL A 189 -15.11 0.20 -2.18
C VAL A 189 -16.13 0.79 -1.19
N PRO A 190 -17.32 0.18 -1.00
CA PRO A 190 -18.32 0.71 -0.09
C PRO A 190 -17.84 0.70 1.37
N PHE A 191 -18.25 1.71 2.15
CA PHE A 191 -18.12 1.71 3.61
C PHE A 191 -18.68 0.40 4.19
N GLY A 192 -17.98 -0.19 5.15
CA GLY A 192 -18.38 -1.41 5.83
C GLY A 192 -18.16 -2.69 5.03
N SER A 193 -17.43 -2.62 3.92
CA SER A 193 -16.99 -3.80 3.18
C SER A 193 -15.91 -4.56 3.94
N PHE A 194 -15.90 -5.88 3.80
CA PHE A 194 -14.79 -6.73 4.22
C PHE A 194 -13.79 -6.83 3.07
N VAL A 195 -12.58 -6.33 3.30
CA VAL A 195 -11.56 -6.15 2.27
C VAL A 195 -10.24 -6.72 2.75
N VAL A 196 -9.48 -7.33 1.85
CA VAL A 196 -8.08 -7.71 2.09
C VAL A 196 -7.19 -6.76 1.30
N VAL A 197 -6.22 -6.13 1.97
CA VAL A 197 -5.33 -5.15 1.34
C VAL A 197 -3.92 -5.70 1.27
N GLY A 198 -3.31 -5.60 0.08
CA GLY A 198 -1.90 -5.83 -0.14
C GLY A 198 -1.13 -4.52 -0.16
N TYR A 199 -0.12 -4.38 0.67
CA TYR A 199 0.63 -3.13 0.85
C TYR A 199 2.08 -3.37 1.26
N THR A 200 2.95 -2.39 1.04
CA THR A 200 4.30 -2.39 1.61
C THR A 200 4.35 -1.45 2.81
N VAL A 201 5.30 -1.69 3.71
CA VAL A 201 5.50 -0.85 4.90
C VAL A 201 6.87 -0.21 4.89
N SER A 202 6.90 1.08 5.21
CA SER A 202 8.12 1.87 5.34
C SER A 202 8.06 2.76 6.57
N SER A 203 9.18 2.93 7.27
CA SER A 203 9.36 3.92 8.32
C SER A 203 10.25 5.06 7.83
N TYR A 204 9.82 6.30 8.03
CA TYR A 204 10.54 7.49 7.60
C TYR A 204 10.46 8.59 8.66
N LYS A 205 11.52 9.39 8.80
CA LYS A 205 11.50 10.57 9.67
C LYS A 205 11.11 11.79 8.84
N ALA A 206 9.94 12.36 9.12
CA ALA A 206 9.52 13.59 8.46
C ALA A 206 10.49 14.73 8.80
N ALA A 207 10.81 15.58 7.81
CA ALA A 207 11.56 16.80 8.04
C ALA A 207 10.67 17.77 8.82
N LEU A 208 11.06 18.12 10.05
CA LEU A 208 10.39 19.16 10.83
C LEU A 208 10.71 20.53 10.25
N SER A 209 9.67 21.36 10.09
CA SER A 209 9.80 22.80 9.87
C SER A 209 10.11 23.58 11.17
N SER A 210 10.08 22.93 12.34
CA SER A 210 10.26 23.58 13.64
C SER A 210 10.70 22.59 14.74
N GLY A 211 12.00 22.58 15.07
CA GLY A 211 12.62 22.31 16.39
C GLY A 211 12.31 21.05 17.22
N GLY A 212 11.32 20.22 16.88
CA GLY A 212 10.92 19.06 17.68
C GLY A 212 11.79 17.81 17.49
N GLU A 213 11.57 16.80 18.32
CA GLU A 213 12.16 15.48 18.16
C GLU A 213 11.53 14.75 16.95
N LYS A 214 12.39 14.20 16.08
CA LYS A 214 11.96 13.54 14.83
C LYS A 214 11.41 12.15 15.13
N MET A 215 10.11 12.07 15.40
CA MET A 215 9.43 10.78 15.56
C MET A 215 9.29 10.05 14.22
N PRO A 216 9.62 8.75 14.15
CA PRO A 216 9.49 7.95 12.94
C PRO A 216 8.01 7.73 12.60
N ASN A 217 7.66 7.98 11.33
CA ASN A 217 6.33 7.79 10.77
C ASN A 217 6.27 6.46 10.03
N LEU A 218 5.16 5.75 10.18
CA LEU A 218 4.83 4.52 9.47
C LEU A 218 3.99 4.84 8.23
N GLY A 219 4.54 4.57 7.06
CA GLY A 219 3.84 4.63 5.79
C GLY A 219 3.38 3.25 5.35
N CYS A 220 2.09 3.12 5.03
CA CYS A 220 1.50 1.92 4.43
C CYS A 220 1.15 2.21 2.97
N ASN A 221 1.95 1.66 2.05
CA ASN A 221 1.82 1.95 0.63
C ASN A 221 0.98 0.88 -0.06
N ILE A 222 -0.24 1.23 -0.46
CA ILE A 222 -1.17 0.27 -1.07
C ILE A 222 -0.66 -0.21 -2.43
N LEU A 223 -0.77 -1.52 -2.69
CA LEU A 223 -0.49 -2.14 -3.98
C LEU A 223 -1.77 -2.59 -4.66
N TRP A 224 -2.67 -3.24 -3.92
CA TRP A 224 -3.95 -3.76 -4.41
C TRP A 224 -4.93 -3.98 -3.26
N ALA A 225 -6.20 -4.18 -3.59
CA ALA A 225 -7.24 -4.57 -2.64
C ALA A 225 -8.13 -5.68 -3.21
N ILE A 226 -8.68 -6.54 -2.35
CA ILE A 226 -9.63 -7.60 -2.71
C ILE A 226 -10.90 -7.40 -1.88
N VAL A 227 -12.03 -7.16 -2.53
CA VAL A 227 -13.34 -7.06 -1.88
C VAL A 227 -13.90 -8.46 -1.69
N CYS A 228 -13.96 -8.90 -0.44
CA CYS A 228 -14.48 -10.22 -0.06
C CYS A 228 -15.98 -10.17 0.29
N GLY A 229 -16.47 -9.03 0.77
CA GLY A 229 -17.88 -8.83 1.09
C GLY A 229 -18.24 -7.35 1.09
N THR A 230 -19.45 -7.02 0.66
CA THR A 230 -20.01 -5.67 0.72
C THR A 230 -21.26 -5.70 1.61
N PRO A 231 -21.54 -4.65 2.39
CA PRO A 231 -22.77 -4.61 3.16
C PRO A 231 -23.97 -4.67 2.22
N ILE A 232 -24.97 -5.46 2.59
CA ILE A 232 -26.26 -5.44 1.93
C ILE A 232 -26.93 -4.14 2.36
N LEU A 233 -27.13 -3.21 1.43
CA LEU A 233 -28.03 -2.09 1.66
C LEU A 233 -29.42 -2.67 1.90
N ARG A 234 -29.83 -2.77 3.17
CA ARG A 234 -31.25 -2.95 3.50
C ARG A 234 -31.92 -1.65 3.09
N THR A 235 -32.40 -1.59 1.84
CA THR A 235 -33.40 -0.61 1.43
C THR A 235 -34.50 -0.71 2.46
N LYS A 236 -34.74 0.38 3.21
CA LYS A 236 -35.79 0.44 4.22
C LYS A 236 -37.09 -0.01 3.55
N LEU A 237 -37.56 -1.22 3.89
CA LEU A 237 -38.97 -1.57 3.73
C LEU A 237 -39.73 -0.65 4.70
N ARG A 238 -40.07 0.54 4.23
CA ARG A 238 -41.10 1.37 4.83
C ARG A 238 -42.42 0.70 4.44
N THR A 239 -42.90 -0.20 5.29
CA THR A 239 -44.34 -0.46 5.46
C THR A 239 -44.92 0.58 6.38
#